data_AF-A0A1E1WMD2-F1
#
_entry.id   AF-A0A1E1WMD2-F1
#
_cell.length_a   1.000
_cell.length_b   1.000
_cell.length_c   1.000
_cell.angle_alpha   90.00
_cell.angle_beta   90.00
_cell.angle_gamma   90.00
#
_symmetry.space_group_name_H-M   'P 1'
#
loop_
_entity.id
_entity.type
_entity.pdbx_description
1 polymer ?
#
loop_
_entity_poly.entity_id
_entity_poly.type
_entity_poly.pdbx_seq_one_letter_code
_entity_poly.pdbx_strand_id
1 'polypeptide(L)'
;MYFTETAMGTQLDQDKSTASVEYKQAILQMGTLLVERVTKFWLHNDFIFQRTAIFQKYDKILNKVHSFADEVILERKKQRTQNGACDETEDAVGKKKRMAMLDLLLEAESKGEIDLAGIREEVNTFMFEGHDTTATALTFGLMLLADHEEVQERVREEIERVVGSRVPTMTDLGELKYLEAVIKETLRLYPSVPFIARTITEDFMLGQRFAMLEMKSILCEVCRNFKLLPRTKGWRPALVSDLVLRSTDHIYVTFEPRTSEL
;
A
#
# COMPACT_ATOMS: atom_id res chain seq x y z
N MET A 1 14.03 -12.41 1.72
CA MET A 1 15.46 -12.77 1.84
C MET A 1 16.39 -11.64 1.38
N TYR A 2 16.21 -11.05 0.20
CA TYR A 2 17.01 -9.89 -0.26
C TYR A 2 16.71 -8.55 0.43
N PHE A 3 15.46 -8.33 0.88
CA PHE A 3 15.07 -7.08 1.51
C PHE A 3 15.82 -6.81 2.82
N THR A 4 15.91 -7.81 3.70
CA THR A 4 16.60 -7.68 4.99
C THR A 4 18.10 -7.43 4.80
N GLU A 5 18.74 -8.12 3.86
CA GLU A 5 20.15 -7.88 3.56
C GLU A 5 20.38 -6.47 3.00
N THR A 6 19.52 -6.02 2.09
CA THR A 6 19.66 -4.70 1.44
C THR A 6 19.31 -3.53 2.38
N ALA A 7 18.22 -3.64 3.14
CA ALA A 7 17.70 -2.57 3.98
C ALA A 7 18.34 -2.56 5.39
N MET A 8 18.57 -3.73 5.98
CA MET A 8 19.13 -3.85 7.34
C MET A 8 20.64 -4.09 7.33
N GLY A 9 21.23 -4.44 6.19
CA GLY A 9 22.68 -4.65 6.06
C GLY A 9 23.19 -5.91 6.77
N THR A 10 22.30 -6.73 7.31
CA THR A 10 22.62 -7.97 8.01
C THR A 10 22.35 -9.17 7.09
N GLN A 11 23.36 -10.02 6.93
CA GLN A 11 23.17 -11.35 6.36
C GLN A 11 22.50 -12.21 7.43
N LEU A 12 21.17 -12.14 7.47
CA LEU A 12 20.38 -13.10 8.25
C LEU A 12 20.63 -14.49 7.64
N ASP A 13 21.34 -15.31 8.40
CA ASP A 13 21.85 -16.61 7.97
C ASP A 13 20.74 -17.44 7.32
N GLN A 14 21.05 -17.97 6.14
CA GLN A 14 20.14 -18.51 5.13
C GLN A 14 19.14 -19.52 5.71
N ASP A 15 17.84 -19.18 5.75
CA ASP A 15 16.67 -20.07 5.88
C ASP A 15 16.70 -21.19 6.95
N LYS A 16 17.58 -21.12 7.96
CA LYS A 16 17.71 -22.15 9.02
C LYS A 16 17.79 -21.65 10.45
N SER A 17 17.88 -20.33 10.68
CA SER A 17 17.71 -19.81 12.04
C SER A 17 16.24 -19.91 12.43
N THR A 18 15.94 -20.67 13.48
CA THR A 18 14.61 -20.81 14.09
C THR A 18 13.94 -19.45 14.28
N ALA A 19 14.71 -18.40 14.60
CA ALA A 19 14.21 -17.04 14.82
C ALA A 19 13.56 -16.41 13.57
N SER A 20 14.12 -16.59 12.37
CA SER A 20 13.56 -16.00 11.15
C SER A 20 12.25 -16.67 10.74
N VAL A 21 12.16 -17.99 10.92
CA VAL A 21 10.92 -18.75 10.66
C VAL A 21 9.84 -18.35 11.66
N GLU A 22 10.19 -18.26 12.94
CA GLU A 22 9.28 -17.80 13.98
C GLU A 22 8.78 -16.37 13.73
N TYR A 23 9.66 -15.47 13.28
CA TYR A 23 9.29 -14.11 12.93
C TYR A 23 8.30 -14.06 11.75
N LYS A 24 8.57 -14.78 10.65
CA LYS A 24 7.64 -14.87 9.51
C LYS A 24 6.28 -15.41 9.95
N GLN A 25 6.27 -16.45 10.79
CA GLN A 25 5.03 -17.00 11.32
C GLN A 25 4.30 -16.01 12.24
N ALA A 26 5.03 -15.26 13.06
CA ALA A 26 4.48 -14.21 13.92
C ALA A 26 3.80 -13.11 13.09
N ILE A 27 4.40 -12.67 11.98
CA ILE A 27 3.79 -11.69 11.06
C ILE A 27 2.45 -12.19 10.51
N LEU A 28 2.42 -13.42 9.98
CA LEU A 28 1.19 -13.99 9.40
C LEU A 28 0.07 -14.12 10.44
N GLN A 29 0.42 -14.53 11.67
CA GLN A 29 -0.52 -14.59 12.78
C GLN A 29 -1.01 -13.20 13.19
N MET A 30 -0.12 -12.21 13.23
CA MET A 30 -0.46 -10.81 13.52
C MET A 30 -1.46 -10.26 12.49
N GLY A 31 -1.25 -10.52 11.20
CA GLY A 31 -2.19 -10.14 10.14
C GLY A 31 -3.58 -10.75 10.32
N THR A 32 -3.65 -12.02 10.72
CA THR A 32 -4.93 -12.70 11.00
C THR A 32 -5.67 -12.06 12.18
N LEU A 33 -4.96 -11.72 13.26
CA LEU A 33 -5.53 -11.04 14.42
C LEU A 33 -5.97 -9.61 14.10
N LEU A 34 -5.24 -8.92 13.22
CA LEU A 34 -5.61 -7.59 12.76
C LEU A 34 -6.95 -7.63 12.01
N VAL A 35 -7.12 -8.57 11.09
CA VAL A 35 -8.40 -8.78 10.37
C VAL A 35 -9.53 -9.11 11.35
N GLU A 36 -9.29 -9.97 12.34
CA GLU A 36 -10.27 -10.29 13.38
C GLU A 36 -10.68 -9.06 14.20
N ARG A 37 -9.72 -8.19 14.55
CA ARG A 37 -9.99 -6.94 15.27
C ARG A 37 -10.76 -5.95 14.41
N VAL A 38 -10.39 -5.77 13.15
CA VAL A 38 -11.05 -4.82 12.24
C VAL A 38 -12.49 -5.25 11.93
N THR A 39 -12.74 -6.55 11.76
CA THR A 39 -14.08 -7.08 11.41
C THR A 39 -15.05 -7.14 12.60
N LYS A 40 -14.56 -7.22 13.84
CA LYS A 40 -15.39 -7.30 15.05
C LYS A 40 -15.47 -5.96 15.75
N PHE A 41 -16.58 -5.23 15.54
CA PHE A 41 -16.76 -3.87 16.07
C PHE A 41 -16.56 -3.74 17.59
N TRP A 42 -16.90 -4.78 18.37
CA TRP A 42 -16.72 -4.76 19.83
C TRP A 42 -15.26 -4.86 20.29
N LEU A 43 -14.33 -5.26 19.39
CA LEU A 43 -12.88 -5.27 19.64
C LEU A 43 -12.20 -3.95 19.25
N HIS A 44 -12.94 -2.97 18.73
CA HIS A 44 -12.38 -1.67 18.36
C HIS A 44 -12.03 -0.84 19.59
N ASN A 45 -12.81 -0.97 20.67
CA ASN A 45 -12.53 -0.30 21.93
C ASN A 45 -11.31 -0.94 22.63
N ASP A 46 -10.26 -0.16 22.86
CA ASP A 46 -9.00 -0.65 23.44
C ASP A 46 -9.17 -1.30 24.80
N PHE A 47 -10.01 -0.73 25.67
CA PHE A 47 -10.22 -1.25 27.02
C PHE A 47 -10.88 -2.64 27.02
N ILE A 48 -11.86 -2.85 26.12
CA ILE A 48 -12.47 -4.17 25.93
C ILE A 48 -11.44 -5.12 25.34
N PHE A 49 -10.75 -4.70 24.28
CA PHE A 49 -9.76 -5.52 23.59
C PHE A 49 -8.67 -6.03 24.54
N GLN A 50 -8.07 -5.16 25.34
CA GLN A 50 -7.01 -5.47 26.30
C GLN A 50 -7.39 -6.55 27.33
N ARG A 51 -8.70 -6.76 27.57
CA ARG A 51 -9.21 -7.77 28.51
C ARG A 51 -9.57 -9.10 27.84
N THR A 52 -9.38 -9.22 26.52
CA THR A 52 -9.71 -10.44 25.78
C THR A 52 -8.52 -11.39 25.70
N ALA A 53 -8.81 -12.67 25.48
CA ALA A 53 -7.79 -13.67 25.12
C ALA A 53 -7.12 -13.36 23.76
N ILE A 54 -7.78 -12.59 22.89
CA ILE A 54 -7.23 -12.16 21.60
C ILE A 54 -6.07 -11.19 21.83
N PHE A 55 -6.22 -10.23 22.73
CA PHE A 55 -5.12 -9.33 23.12
C PHE A 55 -3.95 -10.08 23.73
N GLN A 56 -4.19 -11.08 24.59
CA GLN A 56 -3.10 -11.89 25.15
C GLN A 56 -2.29 -12.63 24.07
N LYS A 57 -2.95 -13.08 23.00
CA LYS A 57 -2.26 -13.67 21.84
C LYS A 57 -1.50 -12.61 21.05
N TYR A 58 -2.14 -11.48 20.78
CA TYR A 58 -1.55 -10.33 20.09
C TYR A 58 -0.27 -9.86 20.79
N ASP A 59 -0.31 -9.66 22.11
CA ASP A 59 0.82 -9.20 22.92
C ASP A 59 2.01 -10.18 22.86
N LYS A 60 1.74 -11.49 22.95
CA LYS A 60 2.79 -12.52 22.79
C LYS A 60 3.46 -12.48 21.42
N ILE A 61 2.67 -12.31 20.35
CA ILE A 61 3.17 -12.25 18.97
C ILE A 61 3.95 -10.95 18.76
N LEU A 62 3.44 -9.83 19.28
CA LEU A 62 4.09 -8.53 19.21
C LEU A 62 5.46 -8.55 19.90
N ASN A 63 5.56 -9.18 21.07
CA ASN A 63 6.83 -9.35 21.78
C ASN A 63 7.87 -10.12 20.94
N LYS A 64 7.45 -11.13 20.17
CA LYS A 64 8.36 -11.86 19.24
C LYS A 64 8.83 -11.00 18.07
N VAL A 65 7.93 -10.16 17.53
CA VAL A 65 8.25 -9.22 16.45
C VAL A 65 9.27 -8.19 16.96
N HIS A 66 9.03 -7.61 18.14
CA HIS A 66 9.96 -6.68 18.76
C HIS A 66 11.30 -7.30 19.10
N SER A 67 11.34 -8.50 19.69
CA SER A 67 12.60 -9.15 20.04
C SER A 67 13.48 -9.41 18.81
N PHE A 68 12.87 -9.80 17.68
CA PHE A 68 13.61 -10.00 16.45
C PHE A 68 14.17 -8.69 15.87
N ALA A 69 13.40 -7.60 15.91
CA ALA A 69 13.91 -6.29 15.51
C ALA A 69 15.07 -5.82 16.41
N ASP A 70 14.95 -6.02 17.72
CA ASP A 70 16.00 -5.70 18.69
C ASP A 70 17.28 -6.49 18.41
N GLU A 71 17.18 -7.79 18.11
CA GLU A 71 18.32 -8.64 17.70
C GLU A 71 19.01 -8.09 16.45
N VAL A 72 18.25 -7.71 15.42
CA VAL A 72 18.79 -7.14 14.17
C VAL A 72 19.53 -5.82 14.43
N ILE A 73 18.95 -4.94 15.26
CA ILE A 73 19.56 -3.65 15.62
C ILE A 73 20.87 -3.86 16.39
N LEU A 74 20.87 -4.75 17.39
CA LEU A 74 22.04 -5.05 18.21
C LEU A 74 23.17 -5.67 17.39
N GLU A 75 22.84 -6.62 16.52
CA GLU A 75 23.82 -7.26 15.64
C GLU A 75 24.45 -6.22 14.70
N ARG A 76 23.65 -5.32 14.12
CA ARG A 76 24.18 -4.26 13.25
C ARG A 76 25.05 -3.25 14.01
N LYS A 77 24.66 -2.86 15.23
CA LYS A 77 25.48 -2.00 16.10
C LYS A 77 26.83 -2.64 16.40
N LYS A 78 26.85 -3.94 16.74
CA LYS A 78 28.08 -4.69 17.01
C LYS A 78 29.00 -4.74 15.79
N GLN A 79 28.46 -4.99 14.60
CA GLN A 79 29.23 -4.98 13.35
C GLN A 79 29.87 -3.62 13.07
N ARG A 80 29.17 -2.51 13.36
CA ARG A 80 29.72 -1.15 13.25
C ARG A 80 30.85 -0.88 14.24
N THR A 81 30.71 -1.35 15.50
CA THR A 81 31.77 -1.17 16.50
C THR A 81 33.01 -2.01 16.18
N GLN A 82 32.83 -3.22 15.66
CA GLN A 82 33.92 -4.12 15.29
C GLN A 82 34.69 -3.70 14.03
N ASN A 83 34.00 -3.11 13.05
CA ASN A 83 34.62 -2.65 11.81
C ASN A 83 35.22 -1.23 11.88
N GLY A 84 35.22 -0.61 13.07
CA GLY A 84 35.61 0.79 13.24
C GLY A 84 34.53 1.76 12.74
N ALA A 85 34.32 2.84 13.49
CA ALA A 85 33.41 3.90 13.09
C ALA A 85 33.86 4.48 11.74
N CYS A 86 33.03 4.28 10.71
CA CYS A 86 33.21 4.81 9.36
C CYS A 86 34.57 4.46 8.74
N ASP A 87 34.65 3.31 8.09
CA ASP A 87 35.41 3.27 6.84
C ASP A 87 34.75 4.29 5.89
N GLU A 88 35.25 5.53 5.95
CA GLU A 88 35.53 6.32 4.75
C GLU A 88 36.57 5.55 3.91
N THR A 89 36.29 4.30 3.55
CA THR A 89 36.91 3.74 2.36
C THR A 89 36.27 4.49 1.22
N GLU A 90 36.90 5.61 0.86
CA GLU A 90 37.05 5.95 -0.53
C GLU A 90 37.49 4.65 -1.22
N ASP A 91 36.52 3.92 -1.81
CA ASP A 91 36.83 3.09 -2.95
C ASP A 91 37.70 3.96 -3.86
N ALA A 92 38.73 3.39 -4.50
CA ALA A 92 39.68 4.09 -5.37
C ALA A 92 39.04 4.85 -6.57
N VAL A 93 37.72 5.01 -6.55
CA VAL A 93 36.83 5.75 -7.45
C VAL A 93 35.77 6.53 -6.65
N GLY A 94 36.09 7.23 -5.55
CA GLY A 94 35.30 8.33 -4.97
C GLY A 94 33.78 8.14 -4.77
N LYS A 95 33.28 6.90 -4.71
CA LYS A 95 31.86 6.58 -4.58
C LYS A 95 31.62 6.18 -3.13
N LYS A 96 30.92 7.04 -2.38
CA LYS A 96 30.45 6.71 -1.02
C LYS A 96 29.76 5.35 -1.04
N LYS A 97 30.23 4.42 -0.20
CA LYS A 97 29.57 3.14 0.04
C LYS A 97 28.11 3.39 0.39
N ARG A 98 27.20 2.81 -0.39
CA ARG A 98 25.76 3.03 -0.21
C ARG A 98 25.35 2.48 1.16
N MET A 99 25.02 3.37 2.10
CA MET A 99 24.63 2.99 3.46
C MET A 99 23.30 2.23 3.42
N ALA A 100 23.18 1.18 4.24
CA ALA A 100 21.90 0.52 4.44
C ALA A 100 20.94 1.47 5.18
N MET A 101 19.64 1.23 5.09
CA MET A 101 18.67 2.08 5.77
C MET A 101 18.89 2.07 7.30
N LEU A 102 19.15 0.90 7.89
CA LEU A 102 19.47 0.78 9.31
C LEU A 102 20.73 1.58 9.70
N ASP A 103 21.71 1.70 8.81
CA ASP A 103 22.90 2.50 9.05
C ASP A 103 22.58 4.00 9.18
N LEU A 104 21.60 4.49 8.43
CA LEU A 104 21.12 5.87 8.51
C LEU A 104 20.35 6.11 9.82
N LEU A 105 19.51 5.16 10.24
CA LEU A 105 18.78 5.23 11.51
C LEU A 105 19.73 5.25 12.72
N LEU A 106 20.77 4.42 12.68
CA LEU A 106 21.81 4.38 13.72
C LEU A 106 22.67 5.66 13.76
N GLU A 107 22.86 6.33 12.61
CA GLU A 107 23.52 7.64 12.58
C GLU A 107 22.61 8.73 13.16
N ALA A 108 21.32 8.73 12.82
CA ALA A 108 20.34 9.65 13.39
C ALA A 108 20.23 9.49 14.92
N GLU A 109 20.32 8.27 15.43
CA GLU A 109 20.38 8.01 16.88
C GLU A 109 21.61 8.68 17.51
N SER A 110 22.78 8.55 16.88
CA SER A 110 24.01 9.17 17.40
C SER A 110 23.94 10.70 17.45
N LYS A 111 23.07 11.31 16.62
CA LYS A 111 22.78 12.75 16.60
C LYS A 111 21.66 13.16 17.56
N GLY A 112 21.00 12.19 18.21
CA GLY A 112 19.86 12.44 19.11
C GLY A 112 18.55 12.80 18.38
N GLU A 113 18.44 12.50 17.08
CA GLU A 113 17.26 12.79 16.27
C GLU A 113 16.16 11.73 16.44
N ILE A 114 16.54 10.50 16.78
CA ILE A 114 15.65 9.36 17.01
C ILE A 114 16.12 8.57 18.23
N ASP A 115 15.19 8.06 19.02
CA ASP A 115 15.49 7.18 20.14
C ASP A 115 15.45 5.69 19.71
N LEU A 116 15.88 4.80 20.61
CA LEU A 116 15.90 3.36 20.33
C LEU A 116 14.51 2.79 20.01
N ALA A 117 13.47 3.32 20.65
CA ALA A 117 12.10 2.91 20.40
C ALA A 117 11.67 3.28 18.97
N GLY A 118 11.96 4.51 18.52
CA GLY A 118 11.70 4.95 17.17
C GLY A 118 12.47 4.13 16.13
N ILE A 119 13.75 3.82 16.35
CA ILE A 119 14.51 2.95 15.43
C ILE A 119 13.85 1.58 15.31
N ARG A 120 13.41 1.00 16.44
CA ARG A 120 12.74 -0.30 16.44
C ARG A 120 11.40 -0.26 15.72
N GLU A 121 10.64 0.83 15.84
CA GLU A 121 9.37 1.01 15.11
C GLU A 121 9.61 1.10 13.60
N GLU A 122 10.60 1.87 13.17
CA GLU A 122 11.00 1.96 11.75
C GLU A 122 11.47 0.60 11.23
N VAL A 123 12.37 -0.08 11.94
CA VAL A 123 12.86 -1.41 11.58
C VAL A 123 11.72 -2.41 11.44
N ASN A 124 10.78 -2.45 12.39
CA ASN A 124 9.60 -3.31 12.32
C ASN A 124 8.74 -3.01 11.09
N THR A 125 8.49 -1.74 10.81
CA THR A 125 7.67 -1.28 9.69
C THR A 125 8.29 -1.73 8.36
N PHE A 126 9.56 -1.42 8.13
CA PHE A 126 10.23 -1.77 6.89
C PHE A 126 10.37 -3.28 6.71
N MET A 127 10.72 -4.03 7.77
CA MET A 127 10.86 -5.49 7.68
C MET A 127 9.53 -6.20 7.36
N PHE A 128 8.41 -5.67 7.86
CA PHE A 128 7.07 -6.15 7.53
C PHE A 128 6.70 -5.80 6.09
N GLU A 129 6.75 -4.51 5.73
CA GLU A 129 6.27 -4.00 4.45
C GLU A 129 7.06 -4.54 3.26
N GLY A 130 8.39 -4.62 3.38
CA GLY A 130 9.27 -4.98 2.28
C GLY A 130 9.26 -6.47 1.92
N HIS A 131 8.84 -7.34 2.85
CA HIS A 131 8.93 -8.78 2.66
C HIS A 131 7.61 -9.40 2.19
N ASP A 132 6.52 -9.20 2.93
CA ASP A 132 5.29 -9.96 2.72
C ASP A 132 4.55 -9.52 1.44
N THR A 133 4.55 -8.21 1.18
CA THR A 133 3.90 -7.63 0.00
C THR A 133 4.56 -8.06 -1.30
N THR A 134 5.90 -8.08 -1.35
CA THR A 134 6.69 -8.44 -2.53
C THR A 134 6.66 -9.95 -2.78
N ALA A 135 6.74 -10.77 -1.73
CA ALA A 135 6.59 -12.21 -1.83
C ALA A 135 5.21 -12.61 -2.37
N THR A 136 4.15 -11.94 -1.90
CA THR A 136 2.78 -12.14 -2.40
C THR A 136 2.66 -11.75 -3.88
N ALA A 137 3.20 -10.60 -4.28
CA ALA A 137 3.19 -10.16 -5.67
C ALA A 137 3.91 -11.14 -6.60
N LEU A 138 5.09 -11.63 -6.19
CA LEU A 138 5.85 -12.63 -6.94
C LEU A 138 5.09 -13.96 -7.04
N THR A 139 4.46 -14.40 -5.95
CA THR A 139 3.70 -15.65 -5.93
C THR A 139 2.55 -15.62 -6.93
N PHE A 140 1.76 -14.55 -6.92
CA PHE A 140 0.67 -14.38 -7.90
C PHE A 140 1.20 -14.16 -9.33
N GLY A 141 2.33 -13.45 -9.49
CA GLY A 141 2.95 -13.26 -10.79
C GLY A 141 3.43 -14.57 -11.42
N LEU A 142 4.07 -15.44 -10.63
CA LEU A 142 4.48 -16.77 -11.07
C LEU A 142 3.29 -17.67 -11.41
N MET A 143 2.23 -17.63 -10.59
CA MET A 143 0.98 -18.33 -10.88
C MET A 143 0.39 -17.88 -12.21
N LEU A 144 0.25 -16.57 -12.43
CA LEU A 144 -0.30 -16.02 -13.66
C LEU A 144 0.54 -16.35 -14.90
N LEU A 145 1.87 -16.33 -14.78
CA LEU A 145 2.77 -16.74 -15.86
C LEU A 145 2.62 -18.22 -16.19
N ALA A 146 2.50 -19.09 -15.17
CA ALA A 146 2.28 -20.52 -15.37
C ALA A 146 0.94 -20.82 -16.05
N ASP A 147 -0.11 -20.04 -15.78
CA ASP A 147 -1.42 -20.18 -16.41
C ASP A 147 -1.48 -19.60 -17.84
N HIS A 148 -0.51 -18.76 -18.24
CA HIS A 148 -0.50 -18.07 -19.54
C HIS A 148 0.83 -18.27 -20.27
N GLU A 149 1.01 -19.46 -20.85
CA GLU A 149 2.23 -19.86 -21.57
C GLU A 149 2.67 -18.85 -22.66
N GLU A 150 1.73 -18.29 -23.43
CA GLU A 150 2.03 -17.27 -24.45
C GLU A 150 2.65 -16.00 -23.84
N VAL A 151 2.19 -15.59 -22.66
CA VAL A 151 2.72 -14.41 -21.96
C VAL A 151 4.10 -14.72 -21.40
N GLN A 152 4.27 -15.92 -20.83
CA GLN A 152 5.55 -16.39 -20.32
C GLN A 152 6.62 -16.44 -21.43
N GLU A 153 6.27 -16.94 -22.61
CA GLU A 153 7.22 -17.02 -23.73
C GLU A 153 7.62 -15.63 -24.23
N ARG A 154 6.68 -14.69 -24.32
CA ARG A 154 6.98 -13.29 -24.66
C ARG A 154 7.89 -12.61 -23.64
N VAL A 155 7.71 -12.89 -22.36
CA VAL A 155 8.62 -12.42 -21.29
C VAL A 155 10.01 -13.02 -21.48
N ARG A 156 10.10 -14.33 -21.79
CA ARG A 156 11.36 -15.02 -22.04
C ARG A 156 12.10 -14.42 -23.24
N GLU A 157 11.40 -14.15 -24.35
CA GLU A 157 11.95 -13.50 -25.53
C GLU A 157 12.49 -12.08 -25.23
N GLU A 158 11.77 -11.30 -24.42
CA GLU A 158 12.24 -9.97 -23.98
C GLU A 158 13.50 -10.08 -23.12
N ILE A 159 13.53 -11.01 -22.17
CA ILE A 159 14.69 -11.25 -21.30
C ILE A 159 15.89 -11.69 -22.14
N GLU A 160 15.73 -12.60 -23.09
CA GLU A 160 16.82 -13.06 -23.96
C GLU A 160 17.36 -11.91 -24.83
N ARG A 161 16.48 -11.06 -25.35
CA ARG A 161 16.87 -9.91 -26.19
C ARG A 161 17.64 -8.84 -25.42
N VAL A 162 17.21 -8.52 -24.19
CA VAL A 162 17.78 -7.42 -23.39
C VAL A 162 18.96 -7.89 -22.55
N VAL A 163 18.78 -9.01 -21.85
CA VAL A 163 19.75 -9.54 -20.90
C VAL A 163 20.61 -10.62 -21.56
N GLY A 164 20.01 -11.60 -22.25
CA GLY A 164 20.70 -12.80 -22.70
C GLY A 164 21.12 -13.69 -21.53
N SER A 165 22.28 -14.36 -21.60
CA SER A 165 22.72 -15.33 -20.59
C SER A 165 23.48 -14.75 -19.38
N ARG A 166 23.53 -13.41 -19.24
CA ARG A 166 24.27 -12.71 -18.16
C ARG A 166 23.35 -12.31 -17.01
N VAL A 167 23.93 -11.89 -15.89
CA VAL A 167 23.15 -11.33 -14.76
C VAL A 167 22.58 -9.96 -15.17
N PRO A 168 21.29 -9.67 -14.91
CA PRO A 168 20.69 -8.37 -15.22
C PRO A 168 21.37 -7.21 -14.50
N THR A 169 21.61 -6.11 -15.22
CA THR A 169 22.09 -4.84 -14.66
C THR A 169 20.93 -3.85 -14.51
N MET A 170 21.14 -2.76 -13.75
CA MET A 170 20.09 -1.74 -13.54
C MET A 170 19.60 -1.09 -14.84
N THR A 171 20.46 -0.93 -15.84
CA THR A 171 20.07 -0.42 -17.16
C THR A 171 19.18 -1.41 -17.90
N ASP A 172 19.44 -2.72 -17.77
CA ASP A 172 18.62 -3.74 -18.41
C ASP A 172 17.22 -3.79 -17.84
N LEU A 173 17.10 -3.69 -16.50
CA LEU A 173 15.80 -3.69 -15.82
C LEU A 173 14.89 -2.56 -16.32
N GLY A 174 15.45 -1.41 -16.70
CA GLY A 174 14.70 -0.30 -17.31
C GLY A 174 14.18 -0.58 -18.73
N GLU A 175 14.76 -1.56 -19.43
CA GLU A 175 14.35 -1.94 -20.79
C GLU A 175 13.40 -3.15 -20.83
N LEU A 176 13.16 -3.83 -19.70
CA LEU A 176 12.21 -4.95 -19.56
C LEU A 176 10.75 -4.47 -19.47
N LYS A 177 10.30 -3.75 -20.50
CA LYS A 177 9.01 -3.05 -20.53
C LYS A 177 7.81 -3.99 -20.53
N TYR A 178 7.92 -5.14 -21.19
CA TYR A 178 6.85 -6.13 -21.22
C TYR A 178 6.74 -6.85 -19.88
N LEU A 179 7.86 -7.23 -19.27
CA LEU A 179 7.87 -7.77 -17.90
C LEU A 179 7.28 -6.77 -16.90
N GLU A 180 7.59 -5.46 -17.02
CA GLU A 180 6.98 -4.43 -16.19
C GLU A 180 5.45 -4.38 -16.38
N ALA A 181 4.96 -4.52 -17.62
CA ALA A 181 3.53 -4.60 -17.90
C ALA A 181 2.88 -5.84 -17.26
N VAL A 182 3.55 -7.00 -17.28
CA VAL A 182 3.08 -8.22 -16.60
C VAL A 182 3.01 -8.02 -15.08
N ILE A 183 4.01 -7.36 -14.48
CA ILE A 183 4.01 -7.04 -13.04
C ILE A 183 2.83 -6.10 -12.72
N LYS A 184 2.59 -5.07 -13.54
CA LYS A 184 1.45 -4.16 -13.36
C LYS A 184 0.11 -4.89 -13.47
N GLU A 185 -0.02 -5.81 -14.43
CA GLU A 185 -1.25 -6.59 -14.60
C GLU A 185 -1.46 -7.57 -13.44
N THR A 186 -0.38 -8.18 -12.94
CA THR A 186 -0.41 -9.01 -11.73
C THR A 186 -0.95 -8.21 -10.55
N LEU A 187 -0.43 -7.00 -10.31
CA LEU A 187 -0.88 -6.12 -9.22
C LEU A 187 -2.28 -5.53 -9.44
N ARG A 188 -2.74 -5.44 -10.70
CA ARG A 188 -4.12 -5.04 -11.04
C ARG A 188 -5.14 -6.12 -10.66
N LEU A 189 -4.80 -7.40 -10.90
CA LEU A 189 -5.66 -8.55 -10.61
C LEU A 189 -5.55 -9.01 -9.15
N TYR A 190 -4.32 -9.07 -8.63
CA TYR A 190 -3.98 -9.54 -7.29
C TYR A 190 -3.12 -8.50 -6.57
N PRO A 191 -3.71 -7.38 -6.13
CA PRO A 191 -2.99 -6.39 -5.34
C PRO A 191 -2.55 -6.99 -4.00
N SER A 192 -1.26 -6.93 -3.67
CA SER A 192 -0.73 -7.44 -2.38
C SER A 192 -1.40 -6.78 -1.16
N VAL A 193 -1.83 -5.52 -1.30
CA VAL A 193 -2.56 -4.77 -0.28
C VAL A 193 -3.89 -4.28 -0.87
N PRO A 194 -5.01 -4.99 -0.66
CA PRO A 194 -6.28 -4.68 -1.32
C PRO A 194 -7.04 -3.50 -0.71
N PHE A 195 -6.74 -3.11 0.53
CA PHE A 195 -7.44 -2.04 1.23
C PHE A 195 -6.46 -1.08 1.90
N ILE A 196 -6.74 0.22 1.82
CA ILE A 196 -6.03 1.28 2.51
C ILE A 196 -7.08 2.13 3.24
N ALA A 197 -6.83 2.45 4.50
CA ALA A 197 -7.68 3.33 5.29
C ALA A 197 -7.01 4.71 5.43
N ARG A 198 -7.84 5.76 5.51
CA ARG A 198 -7.41 7.13 5.79
C ARG A 198 -8.35 7.73 6.83
N THR A 199 -7.80 8.49 7.76
CA THR A 199 -8.57 9.34 8.68
C THR A 199 -8.50 10.77 8.18
N ILE A 200 -9.66 11.41 8.05
CA ILE A 200 -9.77 12.80 7.61
C ILE A 200 -9.46 13.69 8.83
N THR A 201 -8.37 14.46 8.76
CA THR A 201 -7.97 15.37 9.84
C THR A 201 -8.49 16.79 9.64
N GLU A 202 -8.81 17.16 8.40
CA GLU A 202 -9.28 18.48 8.01
C GLU A 202 -10.36 18.36 6.93
N ASP A 203 -11.25 19.34 6.86
CA ASP A 203 -12.27 19.40 5.82
C ASP A 203 -11.60 19.47 4.44
N PHE A 204 -11.87 18.49 3.58
CA PHE A 204 -11.41 18.51 2.20
C PHE A 204 -12.54 18.18 1.22
N MET A 205 -12.40 18.68 0.00
CA MET A 205 -13.42 18.57 -1.04
C MET A 205 -13.18 17.32 -1.89
N LEU A 206 -14.00 16.28 -1.70
CA LEU A 206 -14.05 15.14 -2.61
C LEU A 206 -14.86 15.50 -3.86
N GLY A 207 -14.37 15.15 -5.05
CA GLY A 207 -14.87 15.62 -6.36
C GLY A 207 -16.40 15.58 -6.59
N GLN A 208 -17.14 14.70 -5.91
CA GLN A 208 -18.61 14.63 -5.97
C GLN A 208 -19.32 15.90 -5.47
N ARG A 209 -18.69 16.70 -4.61
CA ARG A 209 -19.29 17.97 -4.14
C ARG A 209 -19.38 19.00 -5.27
N PHE A 210 -18.48 18.99 -6.26
CA PHE A 210 -18.57 19.88 -7.42
C PHE A 210 -19.81 19.60 -8.27
N ALA A 211 -20.11 18.33 -8.58
CA ALA A 211 -21.33 17.97 -9.30
C ALA A 211 -22.60 18.43 -8.55
N MET A 212 -22.64 18.24 -7.23
CA MET A 212 -23.76 18.72 -6.41
C MET A 212 -23.85 20.25 -6.34
N LEU A 213 -22.72 20.96 -6.32
CA LEU A 213 -22.69 22.43 -6.30
C LEU A 213 -23.09 23.02 -7.66
N GLU A 214 -22.65 22.41 -8.77
CA GLU A 214 -23.07 22.80 -10.13
C GLU A 214 -24.57 22.57 -10.32
N MET A 215 -25.08 21.38 -9.94
CA MET A 215 -26.53 21.11 -9.98
C MET A 215 -27.32 22.11 -9.13
N LYS A 216 -26.83 22.43 -7.91
CA LYS A 216 -27.47 23.44 -7.05
C LYS A 216 -27.44 24.83 -7.68
N SER A 217 -26.34 25.23 -8.30
CA SER A 217 -26.22 26.54 -8.97
C SER A 217 -27.20 26.66 -10.14
N ILE A 218 -27.26 25.64 -11.01
CA ILE A 218 -28.18 25.61 -12.15
C ILE A 218 -29.63 25.60 -11.68
N LEU A 219 -29.97 24.75 -10.71
CA LEU A 219 -31.33 24.68 -10.17
C LEU A 219 -31.72 25.99 -9.46
N CYS A 220 -30.78 26.66 -8.78
CA CYS A 220 -31.03 27.96 -8.16
C CYS A 220 -31.38 29.01 -9.21
N GLU A 221 -30.59 29.13 -10.29
CA GLU A 221 -30.84 30.08 -11.36
C GLU A 221 -32.17 29.80 -12.08
N VAL A 222 -32.44 28.54 -12.39
CA VAL A 222 -33.70 28.12 -13.01
C VAL A 222 -34.89 28.42 -12.10
N CYS A 223 -34.85 28.04 -10.82
CA CYS A 223 -35.97 28.27 -9.90
C CYS A 223 -36.16 29.74 -9.55
N ARG A 224 -35.08 30.54 -9.57
CA ARG A 224 -35.11 31.99 -9.32
C ARG A 224 -35.80 32.75 -10.45
N ASN A 225 -35.56 32.36 -11.70
CA ASN A 225 -36.09 33.08 -12.86
C ASN A 225 -37.37 32.45 -13.42
N PHE A 226 -37.62 31.16 -13.18
CA PHE A 226 -38.73 30.44 -13.76
C PHE A 226 -39.56 29.69 -12.71
N LYS A 227 -40.87 29.60 -12.99
CA LYS A 227 -41.78 28.66 -12.35
C LYS A 227 -41.86 27.42 -13.24
N LEU A 228 -41.51 26.26 -12.68
CA LEU A 228 -41.52 24.98 -13.38
C LEU A 228 -42.89 24.31 -13.20
N LEU A 229 -43.56 24.01 -14.31
CA LEU A 229 -44.86 23.34 -14.29
C LEU A 229 -44.80 21.99 -15.04
N PRO A 230 -45.43 20.94 -14.50
CA PRO A 230 -45.58 19.70 -15.23
C PRO A 230 -46.55 19.91 -16.40
N ARG A 231 -46.23 19.35 -17.58
CA ARG A 231 -47.15 19.37 -18.72
C ARG A 231 -48.45 18.59 -18.43
N THR A 232 -48.34 17.50 -17.68
CA THR A 232 -49.45 16.65 -17.27
C THR A 232 -49.34 16.36 -15.77
N LYS A 233 -50.37 16.74 -15.00
CA LYS A 233 -50.37 16.55 -13.53
C LYS A 233 -50.42 15.06 -13.20
N GLY A 234 -49.52 14.60 -12.34
CA GLY A 234 -49.45 13.19 -11.90
C GLY A 234 -48.77 12.23 -12.87
N TRP A 235 -48.23 12.73 -13.99
CA TRP A 235 -47.43 11.91 -14.90
C TRP A 235 -46.16 11.39 -14.23
N ARG A 236 -45.80 10.14 -14.51
CA ARG A 236 -44.58 9.49 -14.00
C ARG A 236 -43.80 8.88 -15.17
N PRO A 237 -42.48 9.07 -15.23
CA PRO A 237 -41.66 8.47 -16.28
C PRO A 237 -41.60 6.95 -16.09
N ALA A 238 -41.71 6.20 -17.18
CA ALA A 238 -41.34 4.78 -17.19
C ALA A 238 -39.81 4.68 -17.26
N LEU A 239 -39.20 4.19 -16.18
CA LEU A 239 -37.76 4.16 -16.01
C LEU A 239 -37.16 2.89 -16.63
N VAL A 240 -36.03 3.04 -17.30
CA VAL A 240 -35.17 1.92 -17.71
C VAL A 240 -33.81 2.07 -17.02
N SER A 241 -33.39 0.97 -16.41
CA SER A 241 -32.10 0.85 -15.73
C SER A 241 -31.07 0.28 -16.70
N ASP A 242 -30.28 1.16 -17.31
CA ASP A 242 -29.05 0.83 -18.05
C ASP A 242 -27.83 1.24 -17.19
N LEU A 243 -26.65 1.49 -17.78
CA LEU A 243 -25.48 2.04 -17.06
C LEU A 243 -25.79 3.34 -16.30
N VAL A 244 -26.81 4.09 -16.75
CA VAL A 244 -27.40 5.26 -16.07
C VAL A 244 -28.92 5.16 -16.17
N LEU A 245 -29.65 5.55 -15.13
CA LEU A 245 -31.11 5.57 -15.11
C LEU A 245 -31.66 6.56 -16.14
N ARG A 246 -32.50 6.08 -17.06
CA ARG A 246 -33.12 6.92 -18.12
C ARG A 246 -34.64 6.77 -18.09
N SER A 247 -35.34 7.80 -18.56
CA SER A 247 -36.76 7.70 -18.91
C SER A 247 -36.88 7.13 -20.33
N THR A 248 -37.79 6.19 -20.53
CA THR A 248 -38.14 5.67 -21.87
C THR A 248 -38.87 6.70 -22.72
N ASP A 249 -39.65 7.56 -22.06
CA ASP A 249 -40.40 8.65 -22.67
C ASP A 249 -39.71 10.00 -22.45
N HIS A 250 -39.99 10.96 -23.33
CA HIS A 250 -39.53 12.35 -23.16
C HIS A 250 -40.14 13.02 -21.92
N ILE A 251 -39.30 13.70 -21.13
CA ILE A 251 -39.73 14.50 -19.98
C ILE A 251 -40.03 15.92 -20.45
N TYR A 252 -41.30 16.33 -20.39
CA TYR A 252 -41.73 17.68 -20.74
C TYR A 252 -41.92 18.53 -19.47
N VAL A 253 -41.18 19.63 -19.38
CA VAL A 253 -41.30 20.65 -18.31
C VAL A 253 -41.59 22.00 -18.97
N THR A 254 -42.59 22.71 -18.44
CA THR A 254 -42.91 24.07 -18.89
C THR A 254 -42.21 25.08 -18.00
N PHE A 255 -41.56 26.07 -18.61
CA PHE A 255 -40.85 27.16 -17.91
C PHE A 255 -41.63 28.45 -18.10
N GLU A 256 -42.23 28.96 -17.04
CA GLU A 256 -42.88 30.27 -17.04
C GLU A 256 -41.95 31.30 -16.38
N PRO A 257 -41.57 32.40 -17.05
CA PRO A 257 -40.78 33.45 -16.43
C PRO A 257 -41.50 33.98 -15.18
N ARG A 258 -40.77 34.11 -14.08
CA ARG A 258 -41.27 34.84 -12.91
C ARG A 258 -41.23 36.32 -13.26
N THR A 259 -42.38 36.98 -13.22
CA THR A 259 -42.44 38.44 -13.30
C THR A 259 -41.68 39.02 -12.12
N SER A 260 -40.75 39.94 -12.41
CA SER A 260 -40.01 40.69 -11.41
C SER A 260 -40.96 41.64 -10.68
N GLU A 261 -41.70 41.12 -9.70
CA GLU A 261 -42.22 41.94 -8.63
C GLU A 261 -41.04 42.21 -7.69
N LEU A 262 -40.55 43.46 -7.74
CA LEU A 262 -39.61 44.03 -6.78
C LEU A 262 -40.20 43.99 -5.36
#